data_AF-A0AA88VYW8-F1
#
_entry.id   AF-A0AA88VYW8-F1
#
_cell.length_a   1.000
_cell.length_b   1.000
_cell.length_c   1.000
_cell.angle_alpha   90.00
_cell.angle_beta   90.00
_cell.angle_gamma   90.00
#
_symmetry.space_group_name_H-M   'P 1'
#
loop_
_entity.id
_entity.type
_entity.pdbx_description
1 polymer ?
#
loop_
_entity_poly.entity_id
_entity_poly.type
_entity_poly.pdbx_seq_one_letter_code
_entity_poly.pdbx_strand_id
1 'polypeptide(L)'
;MPQVKIIAKNFMDMVASLPAIKLDRLYDNAFICEAILRSLPPLAKKYVLQMLYIEVPVTAKSMEEWVLADGFSKHRLAIDRLIQLRVFTETVDRKKETMYRLHPTFQINLQKHIVYGCLALYEIVLYVEQKYDFLHWYRSGVLPREPMPSGVTARLPSLEDLDTYAHKQWESFLLHLISSSEAEKTKNISSSMMKIFQRGLLSQRDKEALMLTESGFQFLLMDTNAQLWYIIREYITNSEERGVDSADLISFLLELSFHVTGEAYNMNTLTDIQMNTVKDLADLGLVKLQQGRKESWFIPTKLATNLSISLSDASSRKQGYVVVETNFRMYAYSTSQLHCEILRLFARIEYQLPNLIVGSITKENLYKAFQNGITSDQASSSQFFANPDEDEKRNTQALDMLFVINEQGLSK
;
A
#
# COMPACT_ATOMS: atom_id res chain seq x y z
N MET A 1 22.36 17.26 -15.71
CA MET A 1 21.80 17.08 -14.35
C MET A 1 20.95 15.83 -14.38
N PRO A 2 21.25 14.78 -13.59
CA PRO A 2 20.38 13.63 -13.52
C PRO A 2 19.05 14.07 -12.94
N GLN A 3 17.96 13.79 -13.64
CA GLN A 3 16.62 14.02 -13.13
C GLN A 3 16.46 13.15 -11.88
N VAL A 4 16.49 13.79 -10.71
CA VAL A 4 16.09 13.13 -9.47
C VAL A 4 14.59 12.89 -9.62
N LYS A 5 14.23 11.70 -10.11
CA LYS A 5 12.86 11.19 -10.02
C LYS A 5 12.54 11.20 -8.53
N ILE A 6 11.69 12.15 -8.12
CA ILE A 6 11.11 12.16 -6.78
C ILE A 6 10.40 10.82 -6.66
N ILE A 7 10.98 9.89 -5.89
CA ILE A 7 10.36 8.60 -5.60
C ILE A 7 9.12 8.96 -4.78
N ALA A 8 7.95 8.89 -5.40
CA ALA A 8 6.66 8.94 -4.74
C ALA A 8 6.70 7.94 -3.57
N LYS A 9 6.83 8.45 -2.33
CA LYS A 9 6.99 7.60 -1.13
C LYS A 9 5.68 6.87 -0.82
N ASN A 10 4.55 7.50 -1.13
CA ASN A 10 3.20 7.01 -0.85
C ASN A 10 2.35 6.96 -2.13
N PHE A 11 1.32 6.09 -2.16
CA PHE A 11 0.42 5.94 -3.31
C PHE A 11 -0.22 7.25 -3.77
N MET A 12 -0.55 8.16 -2.85
CA MET A 12 -1.11 9.46 -3.22
C MET A 12 -0.13 10.36 -3.97
N ASP A 13 1.18 10.21 -3.75
CA ASP A 13 2.19 10.90 -4.55
C ASP A 13 2.25 10.33 -5.97
N MET A 14 2.05 9.01 -6.11
CA MET A 14 1.96 8.37 -7.41
C MET A 14 0.70 8.84 -8.15
N VAL A 15 -0.46 8.86 -7.49
CA VAL A 15 -1.71 9.39 -8.08
C VAL A 15 -1.54 10.86 -8.47
N ALA A 16 -0.97 11.70 -7.60
CA ALA A 16 -0.69 13.11 -7.89
C ALA A 16 0.29 13.31 -9.06
N SER A 17 1.16 12.33 -9.34
CA SER A 17 2.10 12.37 -10.47
C SER A 17 1.46 12.00 -11.81
N LEU A 18 0.22 11.49 -11.82
CA LEU A 18 -0.47 11.12 -13.05
C LEU A 18 -0.81 12.37 -13.87
N PRO A 19 -0.82 12.26 -15.22
CA PRO A 19 -1.29 13.34 -16.08
C PRO A 19 -2.73 13.77 -15.73
N ALA A 20 -2.99 15.07 -15.87
CA ALA A 20 -4.32 15.68 -15.68
C ALA A 20 -5.47 14.87 -16.27
N ILE A 21 -5.32 14.41 -17.51
CA ILE A 21 -6.34 13.66 -18.25
C ILE A 21 -6.65 12.32 -17.56
N LYS A 22 -5.63 11.64 -17.02
CA LYS A 22 -5.83 10.37 -16.28
C LYS A 22 -6.51 10.65 -14.93
N LEU A 23 -6.14 11.74 -14.24
CA LEU A 23 -6.77 12.14 -12.98
C LEU A 23 -8.25 12.51 -13.15
N ASP A 24 -8.59 13.26 -14.20
CA ASP A 24 -9.97 13.65 -14.46
C ASP A 24 -10.85 12.40 -14.73
N ARG A 25 -10.32 11.40 -15.47
CA ARG A 25 -10.98 10.09 -15.66
C ARG A 25 -11.14 9.30 -14.37
N LEU A 26 -10.14 9.33 -13.50
CA LEU A 26 -10.22 8.67 -12.19
C LEU A 26 -11.34 9.29 -11.34
N TYR A 27 -11.56 10.60 -11.45
CA TYR A 27 -12.63 11.29 -10.73
C TYR A 27 -14.04 11.01 -11.24
N ASP A 28 -14.20 10.42 -12.42
CA ASP A 28 -15.50 9.93 -12.88
C ASP A 28 -16.02 8.80 -11.98
N ASN A 29 -15.13 8.09 -11.28
CA ASN A 29 -15.49 7.04 -10.33
C ASN A 29 -15.67 7.60 -8.90
N ALA A 30 -16.88 7.43 -8.35
CA ALA A 30 -17.22 7.88 -7.00
C ALA A 30 -16.38 7.22 -5.89
N PHE A 31 -15.98 5.96 -6.05
CA PHE A 31 -15.14 5.25 -5.07
C PHE A 31 -13.75 5.84 -4.96
N ILE A 32 -13.22 6.31 -6.08
CA ILE A 32 -11.91 6.96 -6.12
C ILE A 32 -11.99 8.31 -5.41
N CYS A 33 -13.08 9.05 -5.60
CA CYS A 33 -13.33 10.29 -4.87
C CYS A 33 -13.38 10.05 -3.35
N GLU A 34 -14.03 8.96 -2.94
CA GLU A 34 -14.15 8.58 -1.53
C GLU A 34 -12.81 8.07 -0.94
N ALA A 35 -12.06 7.25 -1.68
CA ALA A 35 -10.73 6.78 -1.28
C ALA A 35 -9.76 7.93 -1.11
N ILE A 36 -9.77 8.87 -2.06
CA ILE A 36 -8.95 10.08 -1.99
C ILE A 36 -9.37 10.90 -0.78
N LEU A 37 -10.68 11.13 -0.55
CA LEU A 37 -11.15 11.80 0.65
C LEU A 37 -10.66 11.12 1.93
N ARG A 38 -10.71 9.78 2.03
CA ARG A 38 -10.20 9.02 3.20
C ARG A 38 -8.71 9.20 3.43
N SER A 39 -7.91 9.31 2.37
CA SER A 39 -6.46 9.48 2.45
C SER A 39 -6.01 10.89 2.81
N LEU A 40 -6.86 11.91 2.61
CA LEU A 40 -6.48 13.30 2.84
C LEU A 40 -6.18 13.60 4.32
N PRO A 41 -5.26 14.54 4.61
CA PRO A 41 -5.06 15.05 5.97
C PRO A 41 -6.36 15.58 6.58
N PRO A 42 -6.52 15.56 7.92
CA PRO A 42 -7.76 15.99 8.58
C PRO A 42 -8.23 17.39 8.18
N LEU A 43 -7.30 18.34 8.02
CA LEU A 43 -7.62 19.70 7.62
C LEU A 43 -8.08 19.80 6.15
N ALA A 44 -7.46 19.03 5.25
CA ALA A 44 -7.89 18.96 3.85
C ALA A 44 -9.29 18.35 3.71
N LYS A 45 -9.60 17.29 4.50
CA LYS A 45 -10.95 16.71 4.59
C LYS A 45 -11.99 17.75 5.01
N LYS A 46 -11.68 18.53 6.05
CA LYS A 46 -12.55 19.62 6.52
C LYS A 46 -12.87 20.60 5.39
N TYR A 47 -11.86 21.06 4.63
CA TYR A 47 -12.08 21.99 3.53
C TYR A 47 -12.94 21.41 2.42
N VAL A 48 -12.65 20.19 1.98
CA VAL A 48 -13.46 19.51 0.94
C VAL A 48 -14.91 19.37 1.38
N LEU A 49 -15.17 18.96 2.63
CA LEU A 49 -16.53 18.81 3.16
C LEU A 49 -17.26 20.16 3.32
N GLN A 50 -16.56 21.21 3.78
CA GLN A 50 -17.15 22.55 3.90
C GLN A 50 -17.49 23.16 2.55
N MET A 51 -16.64 22.96 1.54
CA MET A 51 -16.84 23.49 0.19
C MET A 51 -17.79 22.64 -0.66
N LEU A 52 -18.21 21.46 -0.17
CA LEU A 52 -18.95 20.47 -0.96
C LEU A 52 -20.22 21.04 -1.61
N TYR A 53 -20.95 21.93 -0.93
CA TYR A 53 -22.17 22.56 -1.44
C TYR A 53 -21.97 24.02 -1.88
N ILE A 54 -20.72 24.49 -1.93
CA ILE A 54 -20.39 25.83 -2.38
C ILE A 54 -20.06 25.78 -3.88
N GLU A 55 -20.90 26.39 -4.70
CA GLU A 55 -20.69 26.43 -6.16
C GLU A 55 -19.77 27.58 -6.62
N VAL A 56 -19.56 28.56 -5.75
CA VAL A 56 -18.73 29.76 -6.01
C VAL A 56 -17.30 29.54 -5.52
N PRO A 57 -16.26 29.99 -6.24
CA PRO A 57 -14.89 29.91 -5.75
C PRO A 57 -14.72 30.71 -4.45
N VAL A 58 -13.95 30.18 -3.51
CA VAL A 58 -13.67 30.79 -2.19
C VAL A 58 -12.29 31.43 -2.21
N THR A 59 -12.16 32.65 -1.67
CA THR A 59 -10.87 33.36 -1.64
C THR A 59 -9.89 32.70 -0.66
N ALA A 60 -8.60 32.74 -0.97
CA ALA A 60 -7.56 32.20 -0.09
C ALA A 60 -7.59 32.83 1.30
N LYS A 61 -7.79 34.16 1.38
CA LYS A 61 -7.93 34.90 2.66
C LYS A 61 -9.05 34.35 3.53
N SER A 62 -10.22 34.04 2.95
CA SER A 62 -11.34 33.49 3.71
C SER A 62 -11.04 32.08 4.23
N MET A 63 -10.28 31.29 3.49
CA MET A 63 -9.86 29.95 3.95
C MET A 63 -8.79 30.00 5.03
N GLU A 64 -7.91 31.00 5.01
CA GLU A 64 -6.93 31.28 6.06
C GLU A 64 -7.62 31.63 7.39
N GLU A 65 -8.73 32.37 7.35
CA GLU A 65 -9.55 32.71 8.54
C GLU A 65 -10.20 31.48 9.20
N TRP A 66 -10.30 30.34 8.51
CA TRP A 66 -10.86 29.10 9.07
C TRP A 66 -9.90 28.33 9.99
N VAL A 67 -8.69 28.86 10.21
CA VAL A 67 -7.61 28.25 10.97
C VAL A 67 -7.06 29.23 12.00
N LEU A 68 -6.71 28.72 13.17
CA LEU A 68 -6.02 29.48 14.21
C LEU A 68 -4.56 29.74 13.83
N ALA A 69 -3.92 30.75 14.43
CA ALA A 69 -2.54 31.12 14.14
C ALA A 69 -1.54 29.95 14.21
N ASP A 70 -1.72 29.02 15.16
CA ASP A 70 -0.83 27.86 15.33
C ASP A 70 -0.99 26.79 14.22
N GLY A 71 -2.05 26.88 13.41
CA GLY A 71 -2.40 25.89 12.39
C GLY A 71 -1.93 26.24 10.97
N PHE A 72 -1.31 27.40 10.74
CA PHE A 72 -0.96 27.87 9.38
C PHE A 72 -0.02 26.93 8.61
N SER A 73 0.91 26.26 9.30
CA SER A 73 1.79 25.27 8.67
C SER A 73 1.01 24.07 8.11
N LYS A 74 0.01 23.60 8.87
CA LYS A 74 -0.89 22.51 8.45
C LYS A 74 -1.84 22.96 7.35
N HIS A 75 -2.29 24.22 7.39
CA HIS A 75 -3.10 24.84 6.33
C HIS A 75 -2.38 24.79 4.99
N ARG A 76 -1.15 25.31 4.94
CA ARG A 76 -0.34 25.33 3.71
C ARG A 76 -0.16 23.93 3.13
N LEU A 77 0.20 22.96 3.98
CA LEU A 77 0.37 21.57 3.56
C LEU A 77 -0.94 20.96 3.04
N ALA A 78 -2.08 21.28 3.65
CA ALA A 78 -3.39 20.80 3.20
C ALA A 78 -3.78 21.39 1.84
N ILE A 79 -3.57 22.68 1.62
CA ILE A 79 -3.85 23.35 0.33
C ILE A 79 -2.93 22.81 -0.76
N ASP A 80 -1.62 22.75 -0.51
CA ASP A 80 -0.64 22.20 -1.46
C ASP A 80 -1.05 20.78 -1.87
N ARG A 81 -1.50 19.95 -0.92
CA ARG A 81 -1.95 18.58 -1.20
C ARG A 81 -3.22 18.53 -2.05
N LEU A 82 -4.20 19.38 -1.78
CA LEU A 82 -5.45 19.46 -2.54
C LEU A 82 -5.22 19.93 -3.99
N ILE A 83 -4.27 20.85 -4.19
CA ILE A 83 -3.87 21.33 -5.52
C ILE A 83 -3.09 20.24 -6.28
N GLN A 84 -2.12 19.58 -5.63
CA GLN A 84 -1.36 18.48 -6.25
C GLN A 84 -2.24 17.36 -6.78
N LEU A 85 -3.30 17.02 -6.03
CA LEU A 85 -4.25 16.01 -6.45
C LEU A 85 -5.25 16.53 -7.49
N ARG A 86 -5.31 17.84 -7.75
CA ARG A 86 -6.36 18.51 -8.55
C ARG A 86 -7.76 18.36 -7.96
N VAL A 87 -7.87 18.13 -6.65
CA VAL A 87 -9.15 18.24 -5.93
C VAL A 87 -9.56 19.70 -5.87
N PHE A 88 -8.60 20.60 -5.68
CA PHE A 88 -8.77 22.04 -5.84
C PHE A 88 -8.17 22.51 -7.17
N THR A 89 -8.89 23.41 -7.83
CA THR A 89 -8.39 24.20 -8.94
C THR A 89 -8.19 25.63 -8.47
N GLU A 90 -6.99 26.16 -8.70
CA GLU A 90 -6.68 27.56 -8.43
C GLU A 90 -7.15 28.43 -9.60
N THR A 91 -7.89 29.48 -9.27
CA THR A 91 -8.37 30.48 -10.21
C THR A 91 -7.95 31.85 -9.70
N VAL A 92 -7.46 32.71 -10.59
CA VAL A 92 -7.04 34.07 -10.22
C VAL A 92 -8.10 35.05 -10.72
N ASP A 93 -8.68 35.82 -9.80
CA ASP A 93 -9.66 36.85 -10.16
C ASP A 93 -8.99 38.07 -10.81
N ARG A 94 -9.78 38.95 -11.43
CA ARG A 94 -9.37 40.24 -12.01
C ARG A 94 -8.60 41.12 -11.02
N LYS A 95 -8.85 40.96 -9.72
CA LYS A 95 -8.15 41.66 -8.63
C LYS A 95 -6.79 41.04 -8.25
N LYS A 96 -6.31 40.02 -8.98
CA LYS A 96 -5.13 39.21 -8.67
C LYS A 96 -5.21 38.48 -7.32
N GLU A 97 -6.42 38.20 -6.85
CA GLU A 97 -6.62 37.38 -5.66
C GLU A 97 -6.78 35.91 -6.06
N THR A 98 -6.12 35.03 -5.32
CA THR A 98 -6.18 33.58 -5.50
C THR A 98 -7.48 33.05 -4.91
N MET A 99 -8.24 32.32 -5.72
CA MET A 99 -9.50 31.69 -5.35
C MET A 99 -9.44 30.19 -5.63
N TYR A 100 -9.98 29.41 -4.70
CA TYR A 100 -10.04 27.96 -4.79
C TYR A 100 -11.44 27.50 -5.15
N ARG A 101 -11.52 26.55 -6.07
CA ARG A 101 -12.76 25.84 -6.42
C ARG A 101 -12.54 24.34 -6.33
N LEU A 102 -13.53 23.61 -5.82
CA LEU A 102 -13.54 22.15 -5.92
C LEU A 102 -13.64 21.71 -7.39
N HIS A 103 -12.96 20.61 -7.71
CA HIS A 103 -13.08 19.99 -9.02
C HIS A 103 -14.53 19.54 -9.26
N PRO A 104 -15.20 19.98 -10.36
CA PRO A 104 -16.63 19.76 -10.55
C PRO A 104 -17.04 18.28 -10.52
N THR A 105 -16.30 17.41 -11.23
CA THR A 105 -16.59 15.97 -11.25
C THR A 105 -16.43 15.34 -9.87
N PHE A 106 -15.40 15.74 -9.14
CA PHE A 106 -15.12 15.24 -7.78
C PHE A 106 -16.22 15.69 -6.80
N GLN A 107 -16.63 16.95 -6.89
CA GLN A 107 -17.69 17.54 -6.08
C GLN A 107 -19.02 16.81 -6.30
N ILE A 108 -19.43 16.63 -7.55
CA ILE A 108 -20.69 15.96 -7.90
C ILE A 108 -20.68 14.50 -7.45
N ASN A 109 -19.59 13.77 -7.68
CA ASN A 109 -19.52 12.36 -7.31
C ASN A 109 -19.46 12.15 -5.79
N LEU A 110 -18.79 13.04 -5.05
CA LEU A 110 -18.78 12.98 -3.59
C LEU A 110 -20.14 13.37 -2.99
N GLN A 111 -20.82 14.38 -3.54
CA GLN A 111 -22.20 14.72 -3.14
C GLN A 111 -23.14 13.52 -3.35
N LYS A 112 -23.09 12.89 -4.53
CA LYS A 112 -23.88 11.69 -4.83
C LYS A 112 -23.60 10.58 -3.82
N HIS A 113 -22.32 10.33 -3.53
CA HIS A 113 -21.92 9.29 -2.59
C HIS A 113 -22.44 9.54 -1.17
N ILE A 114 -22.41 10.78 -0.69
CA ILE A 114 -22.88 11.14 0.65
C ILE A 114 -24.40 11.09 0.77
N VAL A 115 -25.14 11.52 -0.25
CA VAL A 115 -26.61 11.59 -0.22
C VAL A 115 -27.26 10.23 -0.41
N TYR A 116 -26.78 9.43 -1.35
CA TYR A 116 -27.42 8.17 -1.72
C TYR A 116 -26.78 6.94 -1.06
N GLY A 117 -25.59 7.10 -0.46
CA GLY A 117 -24.80 5.99 0.06
C GLY A 117 -24.43 4.98 -1.02
N CYS A 118 -23.66 3.96 -0.65
CA CYS A 118 -23.40 2.81 -1.52
C CYS A 118 -24.59 1.81 -1.56
N LEU A 119 -25.61 2.03 -0.73
CA LEU A 119 -26.79 1.20 -0.56
C LEU A 119 -28.04 2.07 -0.60
N ALA A 120 -28.64 2.22 -1.78
CA ALA A 120 -30.04 2.61 -1.90
C ALA A 120 -30.67 1.94 -3.14
N LEU A 121 -30.68 0.60 -3.17
CA LEU A 121 -31.25 -0.16 -4.27
C LEU A 121 -32.57 -0.88 -3.96
N TYR A 122 -33.33 -0.53 -2.92
CA TYR A 122 -34.67 -1.11 -2.76
C TYR A 122 -35.85 -0.13 -2.57
N GLU A 123 -35.65 1.08 -2.03
CA GLU A 123 -36.80 1.99 -1.79
C GLU A 123 -36.99 3.10 -2.82
N ILE A 124 -35.94 3.56 -3.52
CA ILE A 124 -36.08 4.69 -4.47
C ILE A 124 -36.66 4.23 -5.82
N VAL A 125 -36.49 2.96 -6.19
CA VAL A 125 -37.01 2.40 -7.46
C VAL A 125 -38.55 2.29 -7.45
N LEU A 126 -39.20 2.40 -6.30
CA LEU A 126 -40.67 2.36 -6.20
C LEU A 126 -41.35 3.74 -6.38
N TYR A 127 -40.62 4.85 -6.41
CA TYR A 127 -41.23 6.20 -6.39
C TYR A 127 -40.83 7.13 -7.54
N VAL A 128 -39.99 6.71 -8.49
CA VAL A 128 -39.55 7.58 -9.60
C VAL A 128 -40.04 7.05 -10.94
N GLU A 129 -40.97 7.77 -11.57
CA GLU A 129 -41.58 7.45 -12.88
C GLU A 129 -40.59 7.48 -14.06
N GLN A 130 -39.36 7.98 -13.88
CA GLN A 130 -38.31 8.02 -14.91
C GLN A 130 -37.29 6.88 -14.75
N LYS A 131 -37.79 5.66 -15.00
CA LYS A 131 -37.07 4.39 -14.83
C LYS A 131 -35.81 4.22 -15.70
N TYR A 132 -35.73 4.89 -16.85
CA TYR A 132 -34.65 4.65 -17.83
C TYR A 132 -33.46 5.59 -17.67
N ASP A 133 -33.69 6.88 -17.41
CA ASP A 133 -32.59 7.83 -17.19
C ASP A 133 -31.90 7.61 -15.84
N PHE A 134 -32.63 7.26 -14.78
CA PHE A 134 -32.04 7.02 -13.45
C PHE A 134 -31.18 5.74 -13.42
N LEU A 135 -31.58 4.67 -14.12
CA LEU A 135 -30.79 3.44 -14.24
C LEU A 135 -29.56 3.60 -15.13
N HIS A 136 -29.64 4.41 -16.20
CA HIS A 136 -28.50 4.71 -17.06
C HIS A 136 -27.51 5.67 -16.38
N TRP A 137 -28.03 6.61 -15.58
CA TRP A 137 -27.28 7.56 -14.75
C TRP A 137 -26.59 6.89 -13.56
N TYR A 138 -27.23 5.89 -12.94
CA TYR A 138 -26.63 5.09 -11.85
C TYR A 138 -25.64 4.04 -12.38
N ARG A 139 -25.90 3.40 -13.53
CA ARG A 139 -24.93 2.48 -14.19
C ARG A 139 -23.66 3.16 -14.71
N SER A 140 -23.67 4.48 -14.84
CA SER A 140 -22.47 5.23 -15.25
C SER A 140 -21.44 5.35 -14.12
N GLY A 141 -21.81 5.05 -12.86
CA GLY A 141 -20.89 4.83 -11.76
C GLY A 141 -20.71 3.33 -11.50
N VAL A 142 -19.45 2.87 -11.44
CA VAL A 142 -19.12 1.47 -11.12
C VAL A 142 -19.43 1.23 -9.65
N LEU A 143 -20.64 0.77 -9.30
CA LEU A 143 -20.92 0.31 -7.93
C LEU A 143 -19.92 -0.79 -7.56
N PRO A 144 -19.49 -0.88 -6.28
CA PRO A 144 -18.70 -2.01 -5.85
C PRO A 144 -19.58 -3.22 -6.07
N ARG A 145 -18.98 -4.27 -6.60
CA ARG A 145 -19.70 -5.52 -6.83
C ARG A 145 -20.40 -5.92 -5.54
N GLU A 146 -21.66 -6.35 -5.65
CA GLU A 146 -22.38 -6.82 -4.47
C GLU A 146 -21.84 -8.19 -4.05
N PRO A 147 -21.77 -8.47 -2.74
CA PRO A 147 -21.38 -9.78 -2.25
C PRO A 147 -22.42 -10.82 -2.69
N MET A 148 -21.96 -12.02 -2.99
CA MET A 148 -22.83 -13.12 -3.37
C MET A 148 -23.73 -13.51 -2.20
N PRO A 149 -25.02 -13.83 -2.44
CA PRO A 149 -25.91 -14.29 -1.38
C PRO A 149 -25.35 -15.55 -0.70
N SER A 150 -25.43 -15.59 0.63
CA SER A 150 -24.84 -16.67 1.44
C SER A 150 -25.37 -18.07 1.10
N GLY A 151 -26.53 -18.17 0.43
CA GLY A 151 -27.09 -19.44 -0.05
C GLY A 151 -26.45 -20.01 -1.31
N VAL A 152 -25.69 -19.22 -2.07
CA VAL A 152 -24.99 -19.63 -3.31
C VAL A 152 -23.53 -19.99 -3.04
N THR A 153 -22.93 -19.36 -2.03
CA THR A 153 -21.54 -19.57 -1.64
C THR A 153 -21.39 -20.90 -0.89
N ALA A 154 -20.35 -21.68 -1.21
CA ALA A 154 -19.93 -22.78 -0.33
C ALA A 154 -19.52 -22.23 1.05
N ARG A 155 -19.26 -23.12 2.03
CA ARG A 155 -18.79 -22.73 3.36
C ARG A 155 -17.65 -21.71 3.26
N LEU A 156 -17.93 -20.46 3.62
CA LEU A 156 -16.96 -19.37 3.58
C LEU A 156 -15.91 -19.60 4.68
N PRO A 157 -14.63 -19.22 4.45
CA PRO A 157 -13.60 -19.26 5.48
C PRO A 157 -13.97 -18.34 6.65
N SER A 158 -13.54 -18.68 7.86
CA SER A 158 -13.61 -17.72 8.97
C SER A 158 -12.65 -16.55 8.72
N LEU A 159 -12.87 -15.43 9.41
CA LEU A 159 -11.94 -14.29 9.34
C LEU A 159 -10.53 -14.67 9.83
N GLU A 160 -10.43 -15.56 10.83
CA GLU A 160 -9.14 -16.05 11.34
C GLU A 160 -8.42 -16.93 10.30
N ASP A 161 -9.15 -17.79 9.60
CA ASP A 161 -8.60 -18.60 8.50
C ASP A 161 -8.09 -17.71 7.36
N LEU A 162 -8.81 -16.62 7.10
CA LEU A 162 -8.49 -15.68 6.03
C LEU A 162 -7.25 -14.84 6.36
N ASP A 163 -7.13 -14.38 7.61
CA ASP A 163 -5.93 -13.70 8.11
C ASP A 163 -4.71 -14.61 8.08
N THR A 164 -4.88 -15.86 8.54
CA THR A 164 -3.81 -16.87 8.50
C THR A 164 -3.38 -17.17 7.06
N TYR A 165 -4.34 -17.25 6.13
CA TYR A 165 -4.05 -17.41 4.71
C TYR A 165 -3.27 -16.21 4.16
N ALA A 166 -3.73 -14.98 4.41
CA ALA A 166 -3.09 -13.77 3.92
C ALA A 166 -1.64 -13.66 4.41
N HIS A 167 -1.40 -13.90 5.71
CA HIS A 167 -0.05 -13.91 6.28
C HIS A 167 0.84 -14.97 5.65
N LYS A 168 0.35 -16.20 5.48
CA LYS A 168 1.14 -17.29 4.87
C LYS A 168 1.51 -17.01 3.41
N GLN A 169 0.58 -16.49 2.61
CA GLN A 169 0.89 -16.13 1.21
C GLN A 169 1.90 -14.99 1.15
N TRP A 170 1.71 -13.95 1.97
CA TRP A 170 2.64 -12.82 2.03
C TRP A 170 4.06 -13.25 2.44
N GLU A 171 4.19 -14.06 3.49
CA GLU A 171 5.49 -14.61 3.91
C GLU A 171 6.10 -15.50 2.84
N SER A 172 5.31 -16.36 2.19
CA SER A 172 5.78 -17.21 1.08
C SER A 172 6.31 -16.37 -0.09
N PHE A 173 5.65 -15.26 -0.40
CA PHE A 173 6.10 -14.33 -1.43
C PHE A 173 7.45 -13.68 -1.05
N LEU A 174 7.57 -13.16 0.17
CA LEU A 174 8.80 -12.52 0.64
C LEU A 174 9.96 -13.52 0.75
N LEU A 175 9.71 -14.74 1.22
CA LEU A 175 10.71 -15.82 1.24
C LEU A 175 11.21 -16.12 -0.17
N HIS A 176 10.31 -16.20 -1.14
CA HIS A 176 10.69 -16.45 -2.53
C HIS A 176 11.55 -15.31 -3.13
N LEU A 177 11.42 -14.07 -2.62
CA LEU A 177 12.34 -12.97 -2.97
C LEU A 177 13.74 -13.14 -2.37
N ILE A 178 13.86 -13.73 -1.17
CA ILE A 178 15.14 -13.84 -0.44
C ILE A 178 15.90 -15.12 -0.83
N SER A 179 15.21 -16.24 -1.01
CA SER A 179 15.83 -17.56 -1.21
C SER A 179 15.35 -18.24 -2.50
N SER A 180 15.99 -17.91 -3.63
CA SER A 180 15.70 -18.58 -4.91
C SER A 180 16.10 -20.07 -4.91
N SER A 181 16.93 -20.52 -3.96
CA SER A 181 17.41 -21.91 -3.87
C SER A 181 16.40 -22.88 -3.25
N GLU A 182 15.42 -22.39 -2.47
CA GLU A 182 14.31 -23.20 -1.94
C GLU A 182 13.03 -23.05 -2.76
N ALA A 183 13.05 -22.17 -3.76
CA ALA A 183 11.91 -21.84 -4.63
C ALA A 183 11.34 -23.03 -5.43
N GLU A 184 12.03 -24.17 -5.50
CA GLU A 184 11.49 -25.37 -6.18
C GLU A 184 10.24 -25.94 -5.49
N LYS A 185 9.97 -25.59 -4.22
CA LYS A 185 8.79 -26.09 -3.49
C LYS A 185 7.55 -25.19 -3.59
N THR A 186 7.68 -23.91 -3.96
CA THR A 186 6.56 -22.95 -3.99
C THR A 186 6.10 -22.68 -5.43
N LYS A 187 5.33 -23.61 -5.98
CA LYS A 187 4.81 -23.62 -7.37
C LYS A 187 3.83 -22.51 -7.76
N ASN A 188 3.61 -21.49 -6.93
CA ASN A 188 2.37 -20.71 -7.01
C ASN A 188 2.50 -19.24 -7.39
N ILE A 189 3.71 -18.67 -7.58
CA ILE A 189 3.80 -17.25 -7.95
C ILE A 189 3.91 -17.12 -9.46
N SER A 190 3.00 -16.33 -10.04
CA SER A 190 3.03 -15.95 -11.46
C SER A 190 4.42 -15.44 -11.88
N SER A 191 5.02 -16.10 -12.89
CA SER A 191 6.33 -15.71 -13.45
C SER A 191 6.35 -14.27 -13.97
N SER A 192 5.19 -13.73 -14.36
CA SER A 192 5.03 -12.35 -14.79
C SER A 192 5.16 -11.38 -13.61
N MET A 193 4.58 -11.71 -12.46
CA MET A 193 4.67 -10.90 -11.24
C MET A 193 6.09 -10.86 -10.70
N MET A 194 6.78 -12.01 -10.69
CA MET A 194 8.17 -12.08 -10.23
C MET A 194 9.11 -11.23 -11.07
N LYS A 195 8.92 -11.18 -12.39
CA LYS A 195 9.72 -10.33 -13.29
C LYS A 195 9.57 -8.84 -12.99
N ILE A 196 8.39 -8.40 -12.55
CA ILE A 196 8.13 -7.00 -12.19
C ILE A 196 9.00 -6.61 -10.99
N PHE A 197 9.01 -7.43 -9.94
CA PHE A 197 9.73 -7.11 -8.70
C PHE A 197 11.23 -7.42 -8.75
N GLN A 198 11.64 -8.37 -9.61
CA GLN A 198 13.04 -8.69 -9.83
C GLN A 198 13.85 -7.49 -10.34
N ARG A 199 13.29 -6.63 -11.20
CA ARG A 199 14.03 -5.52 -11.82
C ARG A 199 14.49 -4.43 -10.84
N GLY A 200 13.83 -4.30 -9.68
CA GLY A 200 14.11 -3.26 -8.69
C GLY A 200 14.59 -3.79 -7.34
N LEU A 201 14.22 -5.02 -6.97
CA LEU A 201 14.55 -5.60 -5.66
C LEU A 201 15.72 -6.59 -5.74
N LEU A 202 15.94 -7.25 -6.89
CA LEU A 202 16.98 -8.25 -7.05
C LEU A 202 17.99 -7.82 -8.13
N SER A 203 19.25 -8.13 -7.92
CA SER A 203 20.31 -7.98 -8.90
C SER A 203 20.81 -9.36 -9.30
N GLN A 204 21.05 -9.52 -10.59
CA GLN A 204 21.74 -10.69 -11.13
C GLN A 204 23.14 -10.24 -11.55
N ARG A 205 24.14 -10.55 -10.73
CA ARG A 205 25.55 -10.49 -11.16
C ARG A 205 25.89 -11.85 -11.78
N ASP A 206 26.34 -11.83 -13.03
CA ASP A 206 26.82 -12.97 -13.85
C ASP A 206 26.57 -14.39 -13.33
N LYS A 207 25.70 -15.17 -14.00
CA LYS A 207 25.45 -16.63 -13.81
C LYS A 207 25.25 -17.15 -12.36
N GLU A 208 25.34 -16.32 -11.34
CA GLU A 208 25.10 -16.63 -9.93
C GLU A 208 23.64 -16.40 -9.55
N ALA A 209 23.30 -16.83 -8.33
CA ALA A 209 21.96 -16.70 -7.76
C ALA A 209 21.53 -15.22 -7.69
N LEU A 210 20.21 -14.98 -7.73
CA LEU A 210 19.64 -13.65 -7.56
C LEU A 210 20.01 -13.10 -6.17
N MET A 211 20.66 -11.94 -6.12
CA MET A 211 21.07 -11.27 -4.88
C MET A 211 20.18 -10.07 -4.62
N LEU A 212 19.77 -9.85 -3.37
CA LEU A 212 19.04 -8.64 -3.00
C LEU A 212 19.87 -7.37 -3.29
N THR A 213 19.20 -6.37 -3.84
CA THR A 213 19.75 -5.01 -3.99
C THR A 213 19.59 -4.23 -2.67
N GLU A 214 20.25 -3.08 -2.54
CA GLU A 214 20.03 -2.15 -1.42
C GLU A 214 18.53 -1.78 -1.26
N SER A 215 17.83 -1.49 -2.37
CA SER A 215 16.39 -1.27 -2.37
C SER A 215 15.60 -2.51 -1.99
N GLY A 216 16.06 -3.69 -2.40
CA GLY A 216 15.55 -5.01 -1.98
C GLY A 216 15.59 -5.21 -0.48
N PHE A 217 16.73 -4.90 0.13
CA PHE A 217 16.91 -4.92 1.57
C PHE A 217 15.99 -3.93 2.25
N GLN A 218 16.04 -2.66 1.87
CA GLN A 218 15.20 -1.62 2.45
C GLN A 218 13.72 -2.03 2.43
N PHE A 219 13.25 -2.58 1.30
CA PHE A 219 11.89 -3.09 1.13
C PHE A 219 11.56 -4.18 2.17
N LEU A 220 12.43 -5.17 2.38
CA LEU A 220 12.19 -6.24 3.36
C LEU A 220 12.07 -5.72 4.80
N LEU A 221 12.71 -4.60 5.11
CA LEU A 221 12.66 -4.00 6.45
C LEU A 221 11.43 -3.14 6.68
N MET A 222 10.77 -2.67 5.62
CA MET A 222 9.56 -1.85 5.71
C MET A 222 8.43 -2.58 6.45
N ASP A 223 7.48 -1.82 7.00
CA ASP A 223 6.26 -2.42 7.54
C ASP A 223 5.41 -3.00 6.41
N THR A 224 4.52 -3.94 6.75
CA THR A 224 3.68 -4.66 5.78
C THR A 224 2.88 -3.72 4.86
N ASN A 225 2.44 -2.58 5.38
CA ASN A 225 1.65 -1.60 4.64
C ASN A 225 2.52 -0.84 3.61
N ALA A 226 3.73 -0.43 4.00
CA ALA A 226 4.70 0.19 3.09
C ALA A 226 5.21 -0.80 2.02
N GLN A 227 5.47 -2.06 2.40
CA GLN A 227 5.81 -3.13 1.44
C GLN A 227 4.70 -3.34 0.41
N LEU A 228 3.45 -3.43 0.88
CA LEU A 228 2.28 -3.58 0.03
C LEU A 228 2.18 -2.44 -0.98
N TRP A 229 2.41 -1.20 -0.53
CA TRP A 229 2.39 -0.07 -1.45
C TRP A 229 3.49 -0.06 -2.47
N TYR A 230 4.71 -0.41 -2.07
CA TYR A 230 5.82 -0.52 -3.01
C TYR A 230 5.47 -1.48 -4.13
N ILE A 231 4.93 -2.65 -3.78
CA ILE A 231 4.49 -3.69 -4.72
C ILE A 231 3.38 -3.17 -5.63
N ILE A 232 2.34 -2.55 -5.09
CA ILE A 232 1.22 -2.03 -5.88
C ILE A 232 1.66 -0.90 -6.82
N ARG A 233 2.56 -0.03 -6.36
CA ARG A 233 3.13 1.05 -7.17
C ARG A 233 3.92 0.49 -8.35
N GLU A 234 4.80 -0.48 -8.11
CA GLU A 234 5.57 -1.12 -9.20
C GLU A 234 4.64 -1.91 -10.14
N TYR A 235 3.59 -2.54 -9.61
CA TYR A 235 2.58 -3.22 -10.42
C TYR A 235 1.84 -2.26 -11.37
N ILE A 236 1.48 -1.07 -10.89
CA ILE A 236 0.82 -0.02 -11.68
C ILE A 236 1.81 0.62 -12.67
N THR A 237 3.03 0.91 -12.24
CA THR A 237 4.05 1.53 -13.11
C THR A 237 4.40 0.63 -14.30
N ASN A 238 4.39 -0.69 -14.11
CA ASN A 238 4.62 -1.68 -15.16
C ASN A 238 3.32 -2.14 -15.87
N SER A 239 2.19 -1.42 -15.71
CA SER A 239 0.94 -1.79 -16.40
C SER A 239 0.99 -1.48 -17.90
N GLU A 240 1.70 -0.43 -18.30
CA GLU A 240 1.79 0.00 -19.70
C GLU A 240 2.56 -1.02 -20.57
N GLU A 241 3.60 -1.67 -20.01
CA GLU A 241 4.30 -2.79 -20.69
C GLU A 241 3.38 -3.98 -20.98
N ARG A 242 2.30 -4.13 -20.19
CA ARG A 242 1.29 -5.18 -20.33
C ARG A 242 0.09 -4.75 -21.17
N GLY A 243 0.09 -3.52 -21.70
CA GLY A 243 -1.02 -2.95 -22.45
C GLY A 243 -2.25 -2.62 -21.60
N VAL A 244 -2.08 -2.44 -20.28
CA VAL A 244 -3.16 -2.12 -19.34
C VAL A 244 -3.09 -0.64 -18.97
N ASP A 245 -4.20 0.10 -19.13
CA ASP A 245 -4.26 1.49 -18.66
C ASP A 245 -4.16 1.55 -17.14
N SER A 246 -3.19 2.33 -16.66
CA SER A 246 -2.98 2.60 -15.24
C SER A 246 -4.24 3.13 -14.55
N ALA A 247 -5.08 3.90 -15.25
CA ALA A 247 -6.30 4.47 -14.66
C ALA A 247 -7.34 3.39 -14.34
N ASP A 248 -7.54 2.43 -15.24
CA ASP A 248 -8.46 1.30 -15.04
C ASP A 248 -7.97 0.38 -13.92
N LEU A 249 -6.65 0.14 -13.86
CA LEU A 249 -6.03 -0.67 -12.82
C LEU A 249 -6.15 -0.01 -11.44
N ILE A 250 -5.87 1.29 -11.34
CA ILE A 250 -6.05 2.06 -10.10
C ILE A 250 -7.52 2.03 -9.66
N SER A 251 -8.45 2.21 -10.60
CA SER A 251 -9.89 2.16 -10.33
C SER A 251 -10.29 0.81 -9.72
N PHE A 252 -9.81 -0.28 -10.30
CA PHE A 252 -10.09 -1.62 -9.82
C PHE A 252 -9.45 -1.92 -8.44
N LEU A 253 -8.21 -1.48 -8.20
CA LEU A 253 -7.54 -1.67 -6.91
C LEU A 253 -8.24 -0.89 -5.79
N LEU A 254 -8.71 0.33 -6.08
CA LEU A 254 -9.47 1.13 -5.13
C LEU A 254 -10.88 0.55 -4.92
N GLU A 255 -11.54 0.03 -5.97
CA GLU A 255 -12.80 -0.71 -5.84
C GLU A 255 -12.62 -1.91 -4.89
N LEU A 256 -11.56 -2.71 -5.07
CA LEU A 256 -11.25 -3.86 -4.22
C LEU A 256 -11.10 -3.46 -2.75
N SER A 257 -10.54 -2.29 -2.48
CA SER A 257 -10.35 -1.80 -1.11
C SER A 257 -11.64 -1.47 -0.36
N PHE A 258 -12.76 -1.31 -1.09
CA PHE A 258 -14.10 -1.09 -0.53
C PHE A 258 -14.93 -2.36 -0.38
N HIS A 259 -14.42 -3.50 -0.84
CA HIS A 259 -15.11 -4.75 -0.62
C HIS A 259 -15.07 -5.14 0.86
N VAL A 260 -16.07 -5.90 1.32
CA VAL A 260 -16.18 -6.37 2.68
C VAL A 260 -15.28 -7.60 2.86
N THR A 261 -14.43 -7.57 3.88
CA THR A 261 -13.56 -8.72 4.20
C THR A 261 -14.39 -9.95 4.55
N GLY A 262 -14.05 -11.10 3.95
CA GLY A 262 -14.72 -12.37 4.23
C GLY A 262 -15.96 -12.65 3.37
N GLU A 263 -16.48 -11.68 2.64
CA GLU A 263 -17.56 -11.86 1.68
C GLU A 263 -17.04 -12.35 0.32
N ALA A 264 -17.86 -13.09 -0.42
CA ALA A 264 -17.50 -13.65 -1.72
C ALA A 264 -18.04 -12.82 -2.89
N TYR A 265 -17.21 -12.64 -3.92
CA TYR A 265 -17.53 -11.83 -5.09
C TYR A 265 -17.29 -12.61 -6.38
N ASN A 266 -18.22 -12.50 -7.33
CA ASN A 266 -18.24 -13.35 -8.52
C ASN A 266 -17.16 -12.96 -9.54
N MET A 267 -16.35 -13.93 -9.98
CA MET A 267 -15.29 -13.71 -10.98
C MET A 267 -15.80 -13.53 -12.41
N ASN A 268 -17.01 -14.00 -12.75
CA ASN A 268 -17.57 -13.88 -14.10
C ASN A 268 -17.92 -12.44 -14.49
N THR A 269 -17.98 -11.54 -13.50
CA THR A 269 -18.20 -10.10 -13.71
C THR A 269 -16.91 -9.34 -14.00
N LEU A 270 -15.76 -10.01 -13.96
CA LEU A 270 -14.45 -9.41 -14.21
C LEU A 270 -14.14 -9.40 -15.70
N THR A 271 -13.47 -8.35 -16.17
CA THR A 271 -12.79 -8.38 -17.47
C THR A 271 -11.58 -9.32 -17.42
N ASP A 272 -11.06 -9.76 -18.57
CA ASP A 272 -9.87 -10.62 -18.61
C ASP A 272 -8.66 -10.01 -17.88
N ILE A 273 -8.51 -8.68 -17.98
CA ILE A 273 -7.47 -7.91 -17.28
C ILE A 273 -7.70 -7.94 -15.77
N GLN A 274 -8.93 -7.70 -15.32
CA GLN A 274 -9.29 -7.75 -13.91
C GLN A 274 -9.10 -9.17 -13.36
N MET A 275 -9.46 -10.21 -14.12
CA MET A 275 -9.29 -11.60 -13.72
C MET A 275 -7.81 -11.96 -13.53
N ASN A 276 -6.94 -11.53 -14.45
CA ASN A 276 -5.49 -11.71 -14.29
C ASN A 276 -4.96 -10.93 -13.08
N THR A 277 -5.44 -9.70 -12.88
CA THR A 277 -5.09 -8.89 -11.69
C THR A 277 -5.53 -9.58 -10.40
N VAL A 278 -6.72 -10.17 -10.33
CA VAL A 278 -7.19 -10.90 -9.14
C VAL A 278 -6.34 -12.13 -8.85
N LYS A 279 -5.90 -12.87 -9.88
CA LYS A 279 -4.98 -14.00 -9.72
C LYS A 279 -3.63 -13.54 -9.15
N ASP A 280 -3.08 -12.50 -9.77
CA ASP A 280 -1.85 -11.83 -9.35
C ASP A 280 -1.92 -11.34 -7.88
N LEU A 281 -3.05 -10.75 -7.47
CA LEU A 281 -3.29 -10.30 -6.08
C LEU A 281 -3.55 -11.48 -5.12
N ALA A 282 -4.00 -12.64 -5.64
CA ALA A 282 -4.19 -13.84 -4.84
C ALA A 282 -2.87 -14.53 -4.50
N ASP A 283 -1.89 -14.50 -5.40
CA ASP A 283 -0.52 -14.95 -5.15
C ASP A 283 0.14 -14.14 -4.01
N LEU A 284 -0.26 -12.88 -3.86
CA LEU A 284 0.16 -12.00 -2.76
C LEU A 284 -0.68 -12.18 -1.49
N GLY A 285 -1.81 -12.89 -1.53
CA GLY A 285 -2.70 -13.07 -0.38
C GLY A 285 -3.65 -11.90 -0.09
N LEU A 286 -3.81 -10.95 -1.01
CA LEU A 286 -4.81 -9.88 -0.87
C LEU A 286 -6.24 -10.40 -1.09
N VAL A 287 -6.38 -11.43 -1.91
CA VAL A 287 -7.65 -12.10 -2.19
C VAL A 287 -7.45 -13.60 -2.12
N LYS A 288 -8.45 -14.30 -1.58
CA LYS A 288 -8.50 -15.76 -1.62
C LYS A 288 -9.42 -16.20 -2.75
N LEU A 289 -8.89 -16.98 -3.68
CA LEU A 289 -9.69 -17.61 -4.73
C LEU A 289 -10.38 -18.85 -4.20
N GLN A 290 -11.66 -19.01 -4.55
CA GLN A 290 -12.42 -20.19 -4.22
C GLN A 290 -13.27 -20.61 -5.42
N GLN A 291 -13.17 -21.88 -5.78
CA GLN A 291 -13.91 -22.48 -6.88
C GLN A 291 -15.13 -23.21 -6.35
N GLY A 292 -16.29 -22.90 -6.92
CA GLY A 292 -17.50 -23.69 -6.79
C GLY A 292 -17.63 -24.72 -7.90
N ARG A 293 -18.80 -25.36 -7.96
CA ARG A 293 -19.09 -26.39 -8.98
C ARG A 293 -19.27 -25.82 -10.39
N LYS A 294 -19.70 -24.57 -10.51
CA LYS A 294 -19.99 -23.88 -11.79
C LYS A 294 -19.42 -22.47 -11.87
N GLU A 295 -19.16 -21.84 -10.73
CA GLU A 295 -18.74 -20.45 -10.64
C GLU A 295 -17.49 -20.36 -9.75
N SER A 296 -16.63 -19.39 -10.05
CA SER A 296 -15.48 -19.06 -9.20
C SER A 296 -15.70 -17.69 -8.57
N TRP A 297 -15.28 -17.54 -7.33
CA TRP A 297 -15.36 -16.29 -6.59
C TRP A 297 -14.04 -15.95 -5.91
N PHE A 298 -13.87 -14.69 -5.60
CA PHE A 298 -12.76 -14.18 -4.81
C PHE A 298 -13.26 -13.60 -3.49
N ILE A 299 -12.46 -13.72 -2.44
CA ILE A 299 -12.77 -13.27 -1.08
C ILE A 299 -11.65 -12.30 -0.64
N PRO A 300 -11.94 -11.00 -0.47
CA PRO A 300 -10.95 -10.02 -0.03
C PRO A 300 -10.46 -10.29 1.40
N THR A 301 -9.15 -10.22 1.61
CA THR A 301 -8.51 -10.32 2.92
C THR A 301 -8.34 -8.92 3.54
N LYS A 302 -7.91 -8.84 4.81
CA LYS A 302 -7.57 -7.56 5.45
C LYS A 302 -6.47 -6.80 4.71
N LEU A 303 -5.57 -7.48 3.99
CA LEU A 303 -4.54 -6.81 3.19
C LEU A 303 -5.16 -5.99 2.05
N ALA A 304 -6.21 -6.50 1.40
CA ALA A 304 -6.91 -5.78 0.34
C ALA A 304 -7.67 -4.55 0.84
N THR A 305 -8.39 -4.66 1.97
CA THR A 305 -9.15 -3.51 2.51
C THR A 305 -8.24 -2.47 3.14
N ASN A 306 -7.11 -2.90 3.72
CA ASN A 306 -6.07 -2.00 4.21
C ASN A 306 -5.38 -1.22 3.09
N LEU A 307 -5.54 -1.60 1.81
CA LEU A 307 -5.05 -0.78 0.70
C LEU A 307 -5.57 0.64 0.81
N SER A 308 -6.86 0.89 1.10
CA SER A 308 -7.37 2.28 1.21
C SER A 308 -6.98 3.01 2.50
N ILE A 309 -6.75 2.26 3.57
CA ILE A 309 -6.47 2.79 4.92
C ILE A 309 -4.99 3.19 5.03
N SER A 310 -4.11 2.38 4.43
CA SER A 310 -2.67 2.57 4.37
C SER A 310 -2.25 3.82 3.56
N LEU A 311 -3.16 4.50 2.85
CA LEU A 311 -2.86 5.81 2.22
C LEU A 311 -2.75 6.94 3.25
N SER A 312 -3.27 6.73 4.46
CA SER A 312 -3.04 7.61 5.59
C SER A 312 -1.83 7.10 6.35
N ASP A 313 -0.87 7.99 6.66
CA ASP A 313 0.48 7.75 7.21
C ASP A 313 0.52 7.08 8.61
N ALA A 314 -0.51 6.32 8.97
CA ALA A 314 -0.64 5.57 10.21
C ALA A 314 0.18 4.28 10.14
N SER A 315 1.51 4.40 10.15
CA SER A 315 2.39 3.29 10.46
C SER A 315 2.08 2.83 11.90
N SER A 316 1.44 1.68 12.08
CA SER A 316 1.45 1.04 13.39
C SER A 316 2.89 0.60 13.65
N ARG A 317 3.57 1.26 14.60
CA ARG A 317 4.89 0.82 15.06
C ARG A 317 4.71 -0.57 15.65
N LYS A 318 5.06 -1.60 14.89
CA LYS A 318 5.21 -2.95 15.45
C LYS A 318 6.35 -2.87 16.46
N GLN A 319 6.09 -3.40 17.65
CA GLN A 319 7.12 -3.55 18.67
C GLN A 319 8.16 -4.52 18.10
N GLY A 320 9.43 -4.11 18.10
CA GLY A 320 10.49 -4.98 17.59
C GLY A 320 10.58 -6.28 18.40
N TYR A 321 11.07 -7.33 17.74
CA TYR A 321 11.08 -8.70 18.25
C TYR A 321 12.50 -9.23 18.51
N VAL A 322 13.53 -8.43 18.22
CA VAL A 322 14.94 -8.77 18.36
C VAL A 322 15.53 -8.01 19.53
N VAL A 323 16.22 -8.74 20.40
CA VAL A 323 17.04 -8.23 21.50
C VAL A 323 18.49 -8.55 21.18
N VAL A 324 19.39 -7.59 21.41
CA VAL A 324 20.83 -7.78 21.18
C VAL A 324 21.62 -7.38 22.42
N GLU A 325 22.53 -8.26 22.82
CA GLU A 325 23.41 -8.07 23.97
C GLU A 325 24.75 -7.42 23.57
N THR A 326 25.50 -6.94 24.57
CA THR A 326 26.84 -6.33 24.40
C THR A 326 27.91 -7.29 23.88
N ASN A 327 27.68 -8.59 23.97
CA ASN A 327 28.55 -9.64 23.41
C ASN A 327 28.23 -9.96 21.93
N PHE A 328 27.40 -9.15 21.27
CA PHE A 328 26.94 -9.32 19.88
C PHE A 328 26.08 -10.57 19.65
N ARG A 329 25.50 -11.14 20.71
CA ARG A 329 24.46 -12.16 20.59
C ARG A 329 23.11 -11.51 20.38
N MET A 330 22.35 -12.06 19.44
CA MET A 330 21.00 -11.66 19.15
C MET A 330 20.01 -12.77 19.52
N TYR A 331 18.86 -12.33 20.03
CA TYR A 331 17.75 -13.16 20.47
C TYR A 331 16.49 -12.61 19.84
N ALA A 332 15.94 -13.31 18.85
CA ALA A 332 14.73 -12.89 18.16
C ALA A 332 13.55 -13.77 18.55
N TYR A 333 12.54 -13.18 19.17
CA TYR A 333 11.31 -13.84 19.62
C TYR A 333 10.33 -13.94 18.46
N SER A 334 10.55 -14.91 17.59
CA SER A 334 9.65 -15.16 16.46
C SER A 334 9.58 -16.63 16.07
N THR A 335 8.41 -17.01 15.60
CA THR A 335 8.12 -18.31 14.95
C THR A 335 8.22 -18.23 13.43
N SER A 336 8.34 -17.03 12.85
CA SER A 336 8.32 -16.83 11.40
C SER A 336 9.64 -17.23 10.76
N GLN A 337 9.57 -18.09 9.75
CA GLN A 337 10.72 -18.47 8.94
C GLN A 337 11.30 -17.27 8.19
N LEU A 338 10.43 -16.33 7.76
CA LEU A 338 10.86 -15.10 7.09
C LEU A 338 11.78 -14.28 7.99
N HIS A 339 11.44 -14.11 9.27
CA HIS A 339 12.30 -13.38 10.19
C HIS A 339 13.67 -14.07 10.36
N CYS A 340 13.71 -15.40 10.39
CA CYS A 340 14.98 -16.14 10.44
C CYS A 340 15.85 -15.85 9.20
N GLU A 341 15.26 -15.91 8.01
CA GLU A 341 15.99 -15.65 6.76
C GLU A 341 16.42 -14.18 6.62
N ILE A 342 15.61 -13.22 7.07
CA ILE A 342 16.02 -11.81 7.10
C ILE A 342 17.23 -11.62 8.03
N LEU A 343 17.21 -12.23 9.22
CA LEU A 343 18.33 -12.13 10.17
C LEU A 343 19.61 -12.80 9.63
N ARG A 344 19.51 -13.88 8.85
CA ARG A 344 20.66 -14.52 8.19
C ARG A 344 21.41 -13.59 7.24
N LEU A 345 20.78 -12.52 6.77
CA LEU A 345 21.40 -11.60 5.82
C LEU A 345 22.54 -10.79 6.44
N PHE A 346 22.51 -10.56 7.76
CA PHE A 346 23.52 -9.78 8.48
C PHE A 346 24.05 -10.45 9.76
N ALA A 347 23.49 -11.59 10.17
CA ALA A 347 23.92 -12.34 11.34
C ALA A 347 24.08 -13.84 11.04
N ARG A 348 24.90 -14.51 11.85
CA ARG A 348 25.03 -15.96 11.82
C ARG A 348 24.03 -16.57 12.78
N ILE A 349 23.04 -17.28 12.25
CA ILE A 349 22.10 -18.05 13.07
C ILE A 349 22.81 -19.29 13.61
N GLU A 350 22.85 -19.43 14.93
CA GLU A 350 23.52 -20.55 15.62
C GLU A 350 22.54 -21.71 15.82
N TYR A 351 21.34 -21.42 16.32
CA TYR A 351 20.28 -22.40 16.49
C TYR A 351 18.90 -21.72 16.52
N GLN A 352 17.88 -22.50 16.15
CA GLN A 352 16.49 -22.08 16.13
C GLN A 352 15.67 -23.00 17.04
N LEU A 353 14.96 -22.38 17.99
CA LEU A 353 13.99 -23.00 18.87
C LEU A 353 12.57 -22.59 18.42
N PRO A 354 11.49 -23.25 18.92
CA PRO A 354 10.13 -23.01 18.43
C PRO A 354 9.69 -21.54 18.42
N ASN A 355 10.08 -20.74 19.42
CA ASN A 355 9.70 -19.32 19.56
C ASN A 355 10.91 -18.38 19.71
N LEU A 356 12.12 -18.87 19.45
CA LEU A 356 13.35 -18.11 19.67
C LEU A 356 14.41 -18.46 18.62
N ILE A 357 14.92 -17.44 17.95
CA ILE A 357 16.04 -17.55 17.02
C ILE A 357 17.25 -16.94 17.72
N VAL A 358 18.34 -17.71 17.84
CA VAL A 358 19.59 -17.25 18.45
C VAL A 358 20.67 -17.16 17.39
N GLY A 359 21.35 -16.01 17.35
CA GLY A 359 22.43 -15.77 16.42
C GLY A 359 23.51 -14.87 17.00
N SER A 360 24.59 -14.72 16.25
CA SER A 360 25.68 -13.81 16.56
C SER A 360 26.00 -12.90 15.36
N ILE A 361 26.21 -11.63 15.67
CA ILE A 361 26.65 -10.63 14.69
C ILE A 361 28.18 -10.62 14.70
N THR A 362 28.80 -11.09 13.62
CA THR A 362 30.27 -11.07 13.47
C THR A 362 30.68 -10.02 12.46
N LYS A 363 31.94 -9.56 12.57
CA LYS A 363 32.52 -8.63 11.60
C LYS A 363 32.38 -9.18 10.17
N GLU A 364 32.71 -10.44 9.91
CA GLU A 364 32.63 -10.97 8.54
C GLU A 364 31.22 -10.94 7.96
N ASN A 365 30.19 -11.18 8.78
CA ASN A 365 28.80 -11.14 8.31
C ASN A 365 28.35 -9.73 7.96
N LEU A 366 28.78 -8.72 8.74
CA LEU A 366 28.51 -7.32 8.44
C LEU A 366 29.21 -6.85 7.17
N TYR A 367 30.47 -7.23 6.96
CA TYR A 367 31.15 -6.88 5.70
C TYR A 367 30.46 -7.51 4.49
N LYS A 368 30.00 -8.77 4.59
CA LYS A 368 29.23 -9.42 3.52
C LYS A 368 27.89 -8.71 3.29
N ALA A 369 27.18 -8.36 4.36
CA ALA A 369 25.94 -7.60 4.31
C ALA A 369 26.11 -6.25 3.59
N PHE A 370 27.16 -5.51 3.94
CA PHE A 370 27.46 -4.21 3.34
C PHE A 370 27.92 -4.32 1.88
N GLN A 371 28.70 -5.35 1.53
CA GLN A 371 29.02 -5.64 0.12
C GLN A 371 27.79 -5.97 -0.72
N ASN A 372 26.75 -6.52 -0.09
CA ASN A 372 25.45 -6.80 -0.70
C ASN A 372 24.51 -5.58 -0.68
N GLY A 373 24.96 -4.42 -0.20
CA GLY A 373 24.22 -3.16 -0.25
C GLY A 373 23.32 -2.89 0.96
N ILE A 374 23.48 -3.59 2.08
CA ILE A 374 22.85 -3.18 3.35
C ILE A 374 23.59 -1.94 3.87
N THR A 375 22.88 -0.93 4.37
CA THR A 375 23.49 0.24 5.05
C THR A 375 23.42 0.10 6.57
N SER A 376 24.25 0.84 7.32
CA SER A 376 24.21 0.80 8.79
C SER A 376 22.82 1.14 9.35
N ASP A 377 22.20 2.18 8.80
CA ASP A 377 20.89 2.70 9.24
C ASP A 377 19.76 1.69 9.01
N GLN A 378 19.89 0.86 7.98
CA GLN A 378 18.96 -0.22 7.70
C GLN A 378 19.16 -1.37 8.70
N ALA A 379 20.41 -1.76 8.96
CA ALA A 379 20.72 -2.85 9.87
C ALA A 379 20.37 -2.53 11.33
N SER A 380 20.35 -1.25 11.72
CA SER A 380 19.91 -0.77 13.04
C SER A 380 18.44 -0.38 13.12
N SER A 381 17.64 -0.62 12.07
CA SER A 381 16.26 -0.14 12.01
C SER A 381 15.44 -0.57 13.23
N SER A 382 14.76 0.42 13.84
CA SER A 382 13.90 0.24 15.01
C SER A 382 12.72 -0.70 14.79
N GLN A 383 12.49 -1.17 13.56
CA GLN A 383 11.50 -2.21 13.25
C GLN A 383 11.91 -3.61 13.72
N PHE A 384 13.22 -3.89 13.81
CA PHE A 384 13.71 -5.18 14.31
C PHE A 384 13.83 -5.17 15.82
N PHE A 385 14.37 -4.10 16.36
CA PHE A 385 14.77 -4.03 17.77
C PHE A 385 13.61 -3.60 18.64
N ALA A 386 13.36 -4.37 19.70
CA ALA A 386 12.35 -4.01 20.69
C ALA A 386 12.62 -2.60 21.25
N ASN A 387 11.56 -1.90 21.68
CA ASN A 387 11.71 -0.60 22.33
C ASN A 387 12.64 -0.76 23.52
N PRO A 388 13.81 -0.09 23.55
CA PRO A 388 14.80 -0.39 24.55
C PRO A 388 14.42 0.23 25.90
N ASP A 389 14.46 -0.57 26.98
CA ASP A 389 14.61 -0.06 28.35
C ASP A 389 15.92 0.78 28.47
N GLU A 390 16.12 1.56 29.53
CA GLU A 390 17.26 2.50 29.61
C GLU A 390 18.65 1.85 29.43
N ASP A 391 18.84 0.61 29.91
CA ASP A 391 20.07 -0.16 29.69
C ASP A 391 20.17 -0.70 28.25
N GLU A 392 19.04 -0.97 27.62
CA GLU A 392 18.93 -1.50 26.26
C GLU A 392 19.19 -0.39 25.23
N LYS A 393 18.92 0.89 25.57
CA LYS A 393 19.29 2.05 24.73
C LYS A 393 20.82 2.15 24.55
N ARG A 394 21.59 1.80 25.57
CA ARG A 394 23.06 1.76 25.48
C ARG A 394 23.53 0.65 24.54
N ASN A 395 22.83 -0.49 24.52
CA ASN A 395 23.13 -1.60 23.63
C ASN A 395 22.82 -1.27 22.17
N THR A 396 21.67 -0.63 21.89
CA THR A 396 21.33 -0.16 20.54
C THR A 396 22.35 0.87 20.04
N GLN A 397 22.75 1.84 20.86
CA GLN A 397 23.77 2.83 20.48
C GLN A 397 25.15 2.20 20.21
N ALA A 398 25.53 1.16 20.96
CA ALA A 398 26.79 0.45 20.73
C ALA A 398 26.77 -0.34 19.40
N LEU A 399 25.62 -0.91 19.05
CA LEU A 399 25.41 -1.58 17.77
C LEU A 399 25.45 -0.59 16.61
N ASP A 400 24.75 0.54 16.71
CA ASP A 400 24.76 1.61 15.70
C ASP A 400 26.18 2.05 15.39
N MET A 401 26.98 2.32 16.42
CA MET A 401 28.39 2.66 16.25
C MET A 401 29.18 1.56 15.54
N LEU A 402 28.93 0.29 15.87
CA LEU A 402 29.63 -0.83 15.25
C LEU A 402 29.26 -1.01 13.77
N PHE A 403 27.98 -0.83 13.41
CA PHE A 403 27.55 -0.83 12.02
C PHE A 403 28.21 0.30 11.22
N VAL A 404 28.20 1.52 11.76
CA VAL A 404 28.81 2.70 11.11
C VAL A 404 30.33 2.55 10.94
N ILE A 405 31.04 2.06 11.97
CA ILE A 405 32.50 1.85 11.90
C ILE A 405 32.86 0.85 10.81
N ASN A 406 32.11 -0.25 10.70
CA ASN A 406 32.39 -1.27 9.69
C ASN A 406 32.00 -0.81 8.27
N GLU A 407 30.95 -0.01 8.11
CA GLU A 407 30.58 0.57 6.81
C GLU A 407 31.64 1.58 6.32
N GLN A 408 32.11 2.48 7.19
CA GLN A 408 33.18 3.42 6.84
C GLN A 408 34.51 2.73 6.48
N GLY A 409 34.74 1.53 7.03
CA GLY A 409 35.90 0.69 6.71
C GLY A 409 35.92 0.15 5.28
N LEU A 410 34.78 0.09 4.58
CA LEU A 410 34.68 -0.33 3.17
C LEU A 410 34.90 0.83 2.17
N SER A 411 34.76 2.08 2.62
CA SER A 411 34.92 3.29 1.78
C SER A 411 36.38 3.74 1.63
N LYS A 412 37.30 3.11 2.38
CA LYS A 412 38.75 3.30 2.30
C LYS A 412 39.39 2.07 1.67
#